data_AF-W3A3L7-F1
#
_entry.id   AF-W3A3L7-F1
#
_cell.length_a   1.000
_cell.length_b   1.000
_cell.length_c   1.000
_cell.angle_alpha   90.00
_cell.angle_beta   90.00
_cell.angle_gamma   90.00
#
_symmetry.space_group_name_H-M   'P 1'
#
loop_
_entity.id
_entity.type
_entity.pdbx_description
1 polymer ?
#
loop_
_entity_poly.entity_id
_entity_poly.type
_entity_poly.pdbx_seq_one_letter_code
_entity_poly.pdbx_strand_id
1 'polypeptide(L)'
;YIGRKEGAIPFIGCASHRFNLAVKDFLKTEDELITKVQALMAKLRTIKGRALLRRVSHLSPLMRNDTRWSSTYEMVERYLKLQPLIVQLGHNLLVEYEIQPLLLRRAEHERVKSLARDLEKFEGVTKELQKATLTLSAMRRLFDQVVKEFPAMKTRLAATAQIVNNPNLEQGLVKIQRRETVTIAERSACAEFKSTALERAPTREDRSDSIVKAAFKKTKVQKRSHYVDVAYIPPTSNECERFFSAAKLVLSDLRKSISPTKLEMLMCLQYNRELWDVSTVEQVRSRIGAN
;
A
#
# COMPACT_ATOMS: atom_id res chain seq x y z
N TYR A 1 5.90 4.07 20.69
CA TYR A 1 5.81 4.90 19.48
C TYR A 1 7.13 4.80 18.73
N ILE A 2 7.17 3.99 17.68
CA ILE A 2 8.38 3.80 16.86
C ILE A 2 8.67 5.14 16.15
N GLY A 3 9.90 5.65 16.27
CA GLY A 3 10.39 6.80 15.49
C GLY A 3 10.31 8.19 16.13
N ARG A 4 9.98 8.34 17.43
CA ARG A 4 9.96 9.67 18.12
C ARG A 4 11.15 9.94 19.06
N LYS A 5 12.16 9.09 19.09
CA LYS A 5 13.34 9.27 19.97
C LYS A 5 14.62 9.39 19.13
N GLU A 6 15.55 10.24 19.57
CA GLU A 6 16.91 10.28 19.02
C GLU A 6 17.54 8.87 19.05
N GLY A 7 18.14 8.45 17.94
CA GLY A 7 18.66 7.10 17.75
C GLY A 7 17.65 6.06 17.23
N ALA A 8 16.39 6.42 16.99
CA ALA A 8 15.42 5.53 16.33
C ALA A 8 15.61 5.54 14.80
N ILE A 9 15.47 4.36 14.18
CA ILE A 9 15.53 4.20 12.71
C ILE A 9 14.55 5.19 12.04
N PRO A 10 15.00 5.98 11.04
CA PRO A 10 14.13 6.94 10.36
C PRO A 10 12.88 6.26 9.77
N PHE A 11 11.69 6.76 10.12
CA PHE A 11 10.41 6.16 9.71
C PHE A 11 9.55 7.14 8.92
N ILE A 12 9.27 6.80 7.65
CA ILE A 12 8.44 7.60 6.72
C ILE A 12 6.94 7.31 6.86
N GLY A 13 6.56 6.15 7.42
CA GLY A 13 5.17 5.68 7.43
C GLY A 13 4.81 4.82 6.21
N CYS A 14 3.58 4.31 6.19
CA CYS A 14 3.10 3.42 5.13
C CYS A 14 2.16 4.16 4.17
N ALA A 15 2.53 4.25 2.88
CA ALA A 15 1.68 4.88 1.88
C ALA A 15 0.34 4.15 1.68
N SER A 16 0.30 2.80 1.71
CA SER A 16 -0.96 2.04 1.64
C SER A 16 -1.90 2.36 2.80
N HIS A 17 -1.36 2.54 4.02
CA HIS A 17 -2.15 2.94 5.16
C HIS A 17 -2.72 4.36 5.00
N ARG A 18 -1.89 5.32 4.57
CA ARG A 18 -2.31 6.71 4.28
C ARG A 18 -3.40 6.75 3.22
N PHE A 19 -3.25 5.97 2.15
CA PHE A 19 -4.24 5.86 1.09
C PHE A 19 -5.57 5.27 1.59
N ASN A 20 -5.51 4.18 2.36
CA ASN A 20 -6.69 3.58 2.98
C ASN A 20 -7.45 4.59 3.87
N LEU A 21 -6.75 5.43 4.64
CA LEU A 21 -7.39 6.49 5.42
C LEU A 21 -8.04 7.57 4.54
N ALA A 22 -7.38 7.96 3.43
CA ALA A 22 -7.94 8.90 2.47
C ALA A 22 -9.24 8.39 1.84
N VAL A 23 -9.25 7.12 1.42
CA VAL A 23 -10.45 6.47 0.86
C VAL A 23 -11.57 6.37 1.90
N LYS A 24 -11.24 6.04 3.16
CA LYS A 24 -12.24 6.04 4.24
C LYS A 24 -12.87 7.40 4.46
N ASP A 25 -12.08 8.47 4.46
CA ASP A 25 -12.61 9.82 4.59
C ASP A 25 -13.47 10.22 3.39
N PHE A 26 -13.09 9.82 2.18
CA PHE A 26 -13.91 9.99 0.97
C PHE A 26 -15.24 9.24 1.08
N LEU A 27 -15.23 7.99 1.53
CA LEU A 27 -16.45 7.16 1.64
C LEU A 27 -17.47 7.70 2.65
N LYS A 28 -17.06 8.51 3.62
CA LYS A 28 -17.98 9.14 4.59
C LYS A 28 -19.02 10.03 3.91
N THR A 29 -18.69 10.65 2.77
CA THR A 29 -19.66 11.50 2.05
C THR A 29 -20.74 10.69 1.35
N GLU A 30 -20.52 9.39 1.16
CA GLU A 30 -21.45 8.47 0.49
C GLU A 30 -22.07 7.46 1.46
N ASP A 31 -21.90 7.63 2.78
CA ASP A 31 -22.23 6.59 3.75
C ASP A 31 -23.73 6.25 3.79
N GLU A 32 -24.61 7.23 3.62
CA GLU A 32 -26.06 6.99 3.51
C GLU A 32 -26.40 6.10 2.31
N LEU A 33 -25.79 6.37 1.16
CA LEU A 33 -26.00 5.61 -0.07
C LEU A 33 -25.47 4.18 0.09
N ILE A 34 -24.27 4.03 0.65
CA ILE A 34 -23.65 2.73 0.90
C ILE A 34 -24.48 1.94 1.91
N THR A 35 -25.04 2.60 2.92
CA THR A 35 -25.93 1.98 3.91
C THR A 35 -27.22 1.45 3.27
N LYS A 36 -27.80 2.16 2.31
CA LYS A 36 -28.95 1.67 1.53
C LYS A 36 -28.60 0.42 0.73
N VAL A 37 -27.44 0.43 0.04
CA VAL A 37 -26.94 -0.77 -0.66
C VAL A 37 -26.75 -1.91 0.33
N GLN A 38 -26.13 -1.67 1.48
CA GLN A 38 -25.91 -2.68 2.51
C GLN A 38 -27.22 -3.25 3.05
N ALA A 39 -28.25 -2.43 3.27
CA ALA A 39 -29.55 -2.89 3.75
C ALA A 39 -30.21 -3.87 2.76
N LEU A 40 -30.18 -3.54 1.46
CA LEU A 40 -30.65 -4.44 0.41
C LEU A 40 -29.83 -5.74 0.37
N MET A 41 -28.51 -5.64 0.38
CA MET A 41 -27.61 -6.81 0.36
C MET A 41 -27.82 -7.70 1.59
N ALA A 42 -28.09 -7.12 2.76
CA ALA A 42 -28.43 -7.84 3.98
C ALA A 42 -29.75 -8.60 3.85
N LYS A 43 -30.81 -7.97 3.29
CA LYS A 43 -32.11 -8.64 3.04
C LYS A 43 -31.95 -9.81 2.08
N LEU A 44 -31.22 -9.62 0.98
CA LEU A 44 -30.94 -10.67 -0.01
C LEU A 44 -30.10 -11.81 0.57
N ARG A 45 -29.29 -11.55 1.62
CA ARG A 45 -28.44 -12.56 2.26
C ARG A 45 -29.23 -13.52 3.17
N THR A 46 -30.44 -13.15 3.58
CA THR A 46 -31.33 -14.01 4.39
C THR A 46 -31.70 -15.30 3.65
N ILE A 47 -32.21 -16.31 4.36
CA ILE A 47 -32.62 -17.59 3.76
C ILE A 47 -33.66 -17.36 2.65
N LYS A 48 -34.72 -16.59 2.96
CA LYS A 48 -35.79 -16.25 2.00
C LYS A 48 -35.26 -15.41 0.84
N GLY A 49 -34.44 -14.38 1.13
CA GLY A 49 -33.82 -13.55 0.11
C GLY A 49 -32.93 -14.33 -0.85
N ARG A 50 -32.13 -15.28 -0.34
CA ARG A 50 -31.29 -16.16 -1.16
C ARG A 50 -32.12 -17.14 -1.98
N ALA A 51 -33.19 -17.69 -1.41
CA ALA A 51 -34.11 -18.56 -2.14
C ALA A 51 -34.72 -17.83 -3.35
N LEU A 52 -35.15 -16.59 -3.16
CA LEU A 52 -35.64 -15.74 -4.25
C LEU A 52 -34.52 -15.43 -5.26
N LEU A 53 -33.35 -15.02 -4.79
CA LEU A 53 -32.23 -14.64 -5.66
C LEU A 53 -31.76 -15.79 -6.56
N ARG A 54 -31.78 -17.03 -6.06
CA ARG A 54 -31.44 -18.24 -6.83
C ARG A 54 -32.31 -18.44 -8.08
N ARG A 55 -33.49 -17.83 -8.13
CA ARG A 55 -34.37 -17.89 -9.31
C ARG A 55 -33.82 -17.09 -10.50
N VAL A 56 -32.93 -16.12 -10.25
CA VAL A 56 -32.39 -15.20 -11.27
C VAL A 56 -30.87 -15.11 -11.28
N SER A 57 -30.17 -15.59 -10.25
CA SER A 57 -28.70 -15.53 -10.19
C SER A 57 -28.10 -16.63 -9.31
N HIS A 58 -26.89 -17.07 -9.68
CA HIS A 58 -26.03 -17.89 -8.83
C HIS A 58 -25.14 -17.04 -7.89
N LEU A 59 -25.13 -15.72 -8.06
CA LEU A 59 -24.28 -14.82 -7.28
C LEU A 59 -24.84 -14.63 -5.86
N SER A 60 -23.94 -14.65 -4.88
CA SER A 60 -24.28 -14.37 -3.48
C SER A 60 -24.21 -12.87 -3.17
N PRO A 61 -25.02 -12.35 -2.25
CA PRO A 61 -24.80 -11.00 -1.73
C PRO A 61 -23.51 -10.94 -0.90
N LEU A 62 -22.74 -9.86 -1.07
CA LEU A 62 -21.58 -9.53 -0.24
C LEU A 62 -21.93 -8.43 0.75
N MET A 63 -21.26 -8.42 1.90
CA MET A 63 -21.38 -7.37 2.91
C MET A 63 -20.07 -6.62 3.03
N ARG A 64 -20.16 -5.30 3.24
CA ARG A 64 -18.98 -4.51 3.63
C ARG A 64 -18.53 -4.87 5.05
N ASN A 65 -17.23 -4.75 5.28
CA ASN A 65 -16.57 -4.70 6.57
C ASN A 65 -16.13 -3.25 6.80
N ASP A 66 -16.62 -2.65 7.88
CA ASP A 66 -16.42 -1.22 8.19
C ASP A 66 -14.93 -0.82 8.26
N THR A 67 -14.06 -1.78 8.57
CA THR A 67 -12.62 -1.52 8.71
C THR A 67 -11.86 -1.53 7.39
N ARG A 68 -12.41 -2.09 6.30
CA ARG A 68 -11.72 -2.29 5.01
C ARG A 68 -12.55 -1.77 3.84
N TRP A 69 -12.14 -0.66 3.25
CA TRP A 69 -12.88 -0.04 2.15
C TRP A 69 -13.02 -0.96 0.91
N SER A 70 -12.08 -1.88 0.67
CA SER A 70 -12.14 -2.82 -0.46
C SER A 70 -13.40 -3.71 -0.41
N SER A 71 -13.85 -4.09 0.79
CA SER A 71 -15.10 -4.84 0.95
C SER A 71 -16.35 -4.01 0.61
N THR A 72 -16.29 -2.68 0.79
CA THR A 72 -17.32 -1.76 0.31
C THR A 72 -17.36 -1.76 -1.21
N TYR A 73 -16.20 -1.70 -1.86
CA TYR A 73 -16.10 -1.78 -3.33
C TYR A 73 -16.67 -3.10 -3.87
N GLU A 74 -16.26 -4.24 -3.31
CA GLU A 74 -16.79 -5.56 -3.68
C GLU A 74 -18.32 -5.67 -3.50
N MET A 75 -18.86 -5.11 -2.41
CA MET A 75 -20.30 -5.06 -2.16
C MET A 75 -21.02 -4.21 -3.22
N VAL A 76 -20.49 -3.03 -3.54
CA VAL A 76 -21.06 -2.12 -4.54
C VAL A 76 -21.03 -2.77 -5.94
N GLU A 77 -19.90 -3.36 -6.34
CA GLU A 77 -19.83 -4.13 -7.60
C GLU A 77 -20.85 -5.27 -7.63
N ARG A 78 -20.96 -6.02 -6.52
CA ARG A 78 -21.91 -7.13 -6.44
C ARG A 78 -23.34 -6.64 -6.58
N TYR A 79 -23.69 -5.54 -5.92
CA TYR A 79 -24.99 -4.90 -6.06
C TYR A 79 -25.27 -4.52 -7.51
N LEU A 80 -24.33 -3.87 -8.21
CA LEU A 80 -24.52 -3.47 -9.61
C LEU A 80 -24.77 -4.65 -10.55
N LYS A 81 -24.15 -5.81 -10.28
CA LYS A 81 -24.40 -7.06 -11.01
C LYS A 81 -25.76 -7.68 -10.69
N LEU A 82 -26.21 -7.58 -9.43
CA LEU A 82 -27.47 -8.17 -8.97
C LEU A 82 -28.70 -7.32 -9.28
N GLN A 83 -28.58 -5.99 -9.24
CA GLN A 83 -29.70 -5.06 -9.40
C GLN A 83 -30.57 -5.31 -10.65
N PRO A 84 -30.01 -5.46 -11.87
CA PRO A 84 -30.84 -5.67 -13.05
C PRO A 84 -31.59 -7.02 -13.00
N LEU A 85 -30.99 -8.05 -12.38
CA LEU A 85 -31.60 -9.36 -12.21
C LEU A 85 -32.74 -9.34 -11.18
N ILE A 86 -32.59 -8.55 -10.11
CA ILE A 86 -33.63 -8.42 -9.08
C ILE A 86 -34.87 -7.74 -9.65
N VAL A 87 -34.69 -6.70 -10.47
CA VAL A 87 -35.82 -5.98 -11.09
C VAL A 87 -36.64 -6.89 -12.03
N GLN A 88 -36.05 -7.97 -12.56
CA GLN A 88 -36.75 -8.95 -13.39
C GLN A 88 -37.68 -9.91 -12.61
N LEU A 89 -37.54 -10.01 -11.29
CA LEU A 89 -38.36 -10.90 -10.44
C LEU A 89 -39.84 -10.49 -10.38
N GLY A 90 -40.21 -9.32 -10.91
CA GLY A 90 -41.59 -8.83 -10.94
C GLY A 90 -42.03 -8.23 -9.60
N HIS A 91 -42.88 -7.20 -9.67
CA HIS A 91 -43.24 -6.37 -8.51
C HIS A 91 -43.88 -7.18 -7.35
N ASN A 92 -44.75 -8.15 -7.66
CA ASN A 92 -45.46 -8.93 -6.64
C ASN A 92 -44.50 -9.73 -5.74
N LEU A 93 -43.49 -10.39 -6.33
CA LEU A 93 -42.49 -11.12 -5.57
C LEU A 93 -41.58 -10.19 -4.77
N LEU A 94 -41.26 -9.00 -5.30
CA LEU A 94 -40.45 -8.02 -4.57
C LEU A 94 -41.19 -7.45 -3.36
N VAL A 95 -42.52 -7.32 -3.42
CA VAL A 95 -43.35 -6.90 -2.28
C VAL A 95 -43.49 -8.03 -1.25
N GLU A 96 -43.81 -9.25 -1.68
CA GLU A 96 -43.96 -10.42 -0.80
C GLU A 96 -42.71 -10.68 0.05
N TYR A 97 -41.52 -10.50 -0.54
CA TYR A 97 -40.25 -10.70 0.14
C TYR A 97 -39.70 -9.42 0.80
N GLU A 98 -40.48 -8.33 0.84
CA GLU A 98 -40.12 -7.04 1.40
C GLU A 98 -38.79 -6.47 0.85
N ILE A 99 -38.54 -6.69 -0.43
CA ILE A 99 -37.37 -6.17 -1.15
C ILE A 99 -37.69 -4.82 -1.79
N GLN A 100 -38.94 -4.64 -2.24
CA GLN A 100 -39.39 -3.42 -2.92
C GLN A 100 -39.05 -2.12 -2.16
N PRO A 101 -39.23 -2.02 -0.82
CA PRO A 101 -38.88 -0.80 -0.08
C PRO A 101 -37.37 -0.52 0.00
N LEU A 102 -36.55 -1.54 -0.22
CA LEU A 102 -35.08 -1.47 -0.15
C LEU A 102 -34.43 -1.21 -1.52
N LEU A 103 -35.22 -1.19 -2.60
CA LEU A 103 -34.72 -0.86 -3.92
C LEU A 103 -34.33 0.62 -3.98
N LEU A 104 -33.11 0.88 -4.40
CA LEU A 104 -32.61 2.23 -4.62
C LEU A 104 -33.40 2.92 -5.74
N ARG A 105 -33.66 4.21 -5.56
CA ARG A 105 -34.23 5.08 -6.60
C ARG A 105 -33.28 5.18 -7.78
N ARG A 106 -33.79 5.56 -8.95
CA ARG A 106 -32.98 5.72 -10.17
C ARG A 106 -31.77 6.64 -9.96
N ALA A 107 -31.96 7.81 -9.32
CA ALA A 107 -30.88 8.74 -9.04
C ALA A 107 -29.81 8.15 -8.11
N GLU A 108 -30.22 7.41 -7.08
CA GLU A 108 -29.32 6.72 -6.15
C GLU A 108 -28.54 5.62 -6.87
N HIS A 109 -29.21 4.82 -7.71
CA HIS A 109 -28.55 3.77 -8.50
C HIS A 109 -27.49 4.35 -9.45
N GLU A 110 -27.79 5.46 -10.14
CA GLU A 110 -26.80 6.16 -10.98
C GLU A 110 -25.64 6.75 -10.15
N ARG A 111 -25.90 7.20 -8.93
CA ARG A 111 -24.85 7.61 -8.00
C ARG A 111 -23.98 6.42 -7.58
N VAL A 112 -24.56 5.25 -7.31
CA VAL A 112 -23.80 4.02 -7.00
C VAL A 112 -22.91 3.59 -8.18
N LYS A 113 -23.39 3.68 -9.42
CA LYS A 113 -22.55 3.44 -10.61
C LYS A 113 -21.36 4.40 -10.67
N SER A 114 -21.59 5.67 -10.34
CA SER A 114 -20.52 6.68 -10.31
C SER A 114 -19.50 6.38 -9.21
N LEU A 115 -19.97 6.05 -8.01
CA LEU A 115 -19.13 5.62 -6.89
C LEU A 115 -18.30 4.38 -7.25
N ALA A 116 -18.89 3.39 -7.92
CA ALA A 116 -18.16 2.19 -8.33
C ALA A 116 -16.97 2.49 -9.24
N ARG A 117 -17.13 3.44 -10.18
CA ARG A 117 -16.04 3.90 -11.06
C ARG A 117 -14.93 4.60 -10.29
N ASP A 118 -15.27 5.39 -9.28
CA ASP A 118 -14.27 6.05 -8.43
C ASP A 118 -13.52 5.03 -7.57
N LEU A 119 -14.23 4.05 -6.99
CA LEU A 119 -13.63 2.96 -6.21
C LEU A 119 -12.73 2.05 -7.06
N GLU A 120 -13.07 1.81 -8.32
CA GLU A 120 -12.22 1.07 -9.26
C GLU A 120 -10.87 1.76 -9.49
N LYS A 121 -10.86 3.10 -9.61
CA LYS A 121 -9.61 3.87 -9.68
C LYS A 121 -8.78 3.71 -8.41
N PHE A 122 -9.42 3.72 -7.24
CA PHE A 122 -8.73 3.52 -5.95
C PHE A 122 -8.17 2.11 -5.79
N GLU A 123 -8.86 1.10 -6.34
CA GLU A 123 -8.37 -0.27 -6.40
C GLU A 123 -7.12 -0.37 -7.28
N GLY A 124 -7.10 0.33 -8.42
CA GLY A 124 -5.90 0.46 -9.26
C GLY A 124 -4.72 1.06 -8.51
N VAL A 125 -4.93 2.17 -7.80
CA VAL A 125 -3.90 2.81 -6.95
C VAL A 125 -3.39 1.84 -5.88
N THR A 126 -4.30 1.10 -5.24
CA THR A 126 -3.95 0.15 -4.17
C THR A 126 -3.10 -1.00 -4.69
N LYS A 127 -3.42 -1.54 -5.86
CA LYS A 127 -2.60 -2.57 -6.52
C LYS A 127 -1.21 -2.06 -6.87
N GLU A 128 -1.08 -0.83 -7.36
CA GLU A 128 0.23 -0.21 -7.59
C GLU A 128 1.05 -0.04 -6.30
N LEU A 129 0.41 0.39 -5.21
CA LEU A 129 1.05 0.52 -3.89
C LEU A 129 1.55 -0.81 -3.30
N GLN A 130 1.01 -1.94 -3.76
CA GLN A 130 1.39 -3.27 -3.30
C GLN A 130 2.57 -3.88 -4.06
N LYS A 131 3.05 -3.24 -5.13
CA LYS A 131 4.20 -3.73 -5.89
C LYS A 131 5.51 -3.51 -5.12
N ALA A 132 6.33 -4.57 -5.03
CA ALA A 132 7.65 -4.52 -4.38
C ALA A 132 8.62 -3.55 -5.07
N THR A 133 8.43 -3.29 -6.36
CA THR A 133 9.28 -2.41 -7.17
C THR A 133 8.89 -0.92 -7.08
N LEU A 134 7.89 -0.57 -6.27
CA LEU A 134 7.40 0.80 -6.19
C LEU A 134 8.41 1.69 -5.42
N THR A 135 8.81 2.81 -6.02
CA THR A 135 9.69 3.79 -5.38
C THR A 135 8.89 4.92 -4.71
N LEU A 136 9.51 5.63 -3.76
CA LEU A 136 8.93 6.83 -3.13
C LEU A 136 8.57 7.91 -4.16
N SER A 137 9.41 8.13 -5.16
CA SER A 137 9.17 9.11 -6.22
C SER A 137 7.95 8.77 -7.08
N ALA A 138 7.75 7.47 -7.39
CA ALA A 138 6.59 6.96 -8.11
C ALA A 138 5.33 7.04 -7.25
N MET A 139 5.41 6.66 -5.98
CA MET A 139 4.32 6.83 -5.00
C MET A 139 3.86 8.29 -4.93
N ARG A 140 4.80 9.24 -4.85
CA ARG A 140 4.48 10.67 -4.81
C ARG A 140 3.74 11.13 -6.05
N ARG A 141 4.20 10.72 -7.25
CA ARG A 141 3.50 11.00 -8.52
C ARG A 141 2.09 10.43 -8.54
N LEU A 142 1.92 9.21 -8.04
CA LEU A 142 0.62 8.55 -7.96
C LEU A 142 -0.33 9.32 -7.04
N PHE A 143 0.13 9.71 -5.85
CA PHE A 143 -0.69 10.52 -4.94
C PHE A 143 -0.99 11.92 -5.46
N ASP A 144 -0.04 12.57 -6.15
CA ASP A 144 -0.29 13.89 -6.77
C ASP A 144 -1.37 13.79 -7.85
N GLN A 145 -1.35 12.72 -8.65
CA GLN A 145 -2.39 12.43 -9.63
C GLN A 145 -3.75 12.17 -8.97
N VAL A 146 -3.78 11.39 -7.89
CA VAL A 146 -5.02 11.17 -7.12
C VAL A 146 -5.55 12.48 -6.55
N VAL A 147 -4.70 13.35 -5.98
CA VAL A 147 -5.13 14.63 -5.42
C VAL A 147 -5.62 15.59 -6.50
N LYS A 148 -5.05 15.53 -7.72
CA LYS A 148 -5.52 16.31 -8.87
C LYS A 148 -6.94 15.93 -9.26
N GLU A 149 -7.26 14.64 -9.26
CA GLU A 149 -8.58 14.13 -9.64
C GLU A 149 -9.59 14.17 -8.47
N PHE A 150 -9.12 13.97 -7.25
CA PHE A 150 -9.90 13.94 -6.01
C PHE A 150 -9.32 14.92 -4.97
N PRO A 151 -9.58 16.23 -5.11
CA PRO A 151 -9.02 17.25 -4.21
C PRO A 151 -9.33 17.03 -2.72
N ALA A 152 -10.47 16.38 -2.41
CA ALA A 152 -10.86 16.04 -1.04
C ALA A 152 -9.83 15.13 -0.31
N MET A 153 -9.06 14.32 -1.04
CA MET A 153 -8.06 13.41 -0.47
C MET A 153 -6.74 14.11 -0.10
N LYS A 154 -6.58 15.40 -0.44
CA LYS A 154 -5.36 16.18 -0.20
C LYS A 154 -4.94 16.19 1.28
N THR A 155 -5.90 16.23 2.18
CA THR A 155 -5.68 16.28 3.64
C THR A 155 -4.89 15.08 4.18
N ARG A 156 -4.93 13.93 3.50
CA ARG A 156 -4.19 12.71 3.86
C ARG A 156 -2.99 12.44 2.94
N LEU A 157 -3.10 12.82 1.67
CA LEU A 157 -2.14 12.43 0.63
C LEU A 157 -1.08 13.48 0.32
N ALA A 158 -1.28 14.75 0.66
CA ALA A 158 -0.29 15.80 0.42
C ALA A 158 1.05 15.48 1.12
N ALA A 159 2.16 15.95 0.53
CA ALA A 159 3.50 15.81 1.13
C ALA A 159 3.62 16.54 2.48
N THR A 160 2.82 17.59 2.68
CA THR A 160 2.75 18.40 3.91
C THR A 160 1.59 18.01 4.82
N ALA A 161 0.89 16.90 4.54
CA ALA A 161 -0.21 16.45 5.38
C ALA A 161 0.28 16.11 6.79
N GLN A 162 -0.51 16.46 7.82
CA GLN A 162 -0.14 16.23 9.23
C GLN A 162 0.08 14.75 9.58
N ILE A 163 -0.45 13.83 8.76
CA ILE A 163 -0.24 12.39 8.92
C ILE A 163 1.18 11.94 8.52
N VAL A 164 1.94 12.78 7.80
CA VAL A 164 3.31 12.46 7.38
C VAL A 164 4.24 12.56 8.59
N ASN A 165 4.84 11.44 8.96
CA ASN A 165 5.66 11.36 10.18
C ASN A 165 6.92 12.24 10.10
N ASN A 166 7.62 12.20 8.97
CA ASN A 166 8.82 13.01 8.75
C ASN A 166 8.79 13.61 7.33
N PRO A 167 8.13 14.76 7.15
CA PRO A 167 7.93 15.38 5.84
C PRO A 167 9.24 15.70 5.11
N ASN A 168 10.24 16.19 5.84
CA ASN A 168 11.55 16.54 5.28
C ASN A 168 12.32 15.30 4.81
N LEU A 169 12.21 14.18 5.52
CA LEU A 169 12.79 12.91 5.10
C LEU A 169 12.09 12.35 3.87
N GLU A 170 10.75 12.23 3.88
CA GLU A 170 9.99 11.71 2.73
C GLU A 170 10.27 12.56 1.47
N GLN A 171 10.21 13.88 1.59
CA GLN A 171 10.46 14.79 0.47
C GLN A 171 11.92 14.78 0.02
N GLY A 172 12.87 14.70 0.95
CA GLY A 172 14.30 14.57 0.66
C GLY A 172 14.60 13.30 -0.12
N LEU A 173 14.08 12.15 0.31
CA LEU A 173 14.23 10.88 -0.39
C LEU A 173 13.61 10.89 -1.78
N VAL A 174 12.41 11.48 -1.93
CA VAL A 174 11.78 11.67 -3.25
C VAL A 174 12.68 12.49 -4.18
N LYS A 175 13.24 13.60 -3.68
CA LYS A 175 14.15 14.46 -4.46
C LYS A 175 15.45 13.75 -4.83
N ILE A 176 16.03 12.97 -3.92
CA ILE A 176 17.23 12.17 -4.18
C ILE A 176 16.94 11.14 -5.30
N GLN A 177 15.81 10.43 -5.23
CA GLN A 177 15.41 9.48 -6.28
C GLN A 177 15.18 10.16 -7.64
N ARG A 178 14.67 11.40 -7.64
CA ARG A 178 14.47 12.22 -8.85
C ARG A 178 15.74 12.94 -9.34
N ARG A 179 16.83 12.89 -8.58
CA ARG A 179 18.08 13.67 -8.82
C ARG A 179 17.85 15.19 -8.81
N GLU A 180 16.94 15.64 -7.96
CA GLU A 180 16.60 17.05 -7.72
C GLU A 180 17.42 17.65 -6.57
N THR A 181 17.44 18.98 -6.48
CA THR A 181 18.15 19.68 -5.39
C THR A 181 17.40 19.58 -4.07
N VAL A 182 18.12 19.16 -3.02
CA VAL A 182 17.61 18.97 -1.67
C VAL A 182 17.83 20.24 -0.83
N THR A 183 16.81 20.67 -0.08
CA THR A 183 16.87 21.84 0.82
C THR A 183 17.68 21.57 2.07
N ILE A 184 18.08 22.61 2.83
CA ILE A 184 18.90 22.44 4.03
C ILE A 184 18.21 21.52 5.07
N ALA A 185 16.91 21.70 5.30
CA ALA A 185 16.13 20.86 6.22
C ALA A 185 16.05 19.41 5.77
N GLU A 186 15.84 19.17 4.47
CA GLU A 186 15.81 17.83 3.89
C GLU A 186 17.21 17.17 3.91
N ARG A 187 18.29 17.95 3.71
CA ARG A 187 19.67 17.45 3.81
C ARG A 187 20.01 16.97 5.21
N SER A 188 19.53 17.70 6.23
CA SER A 188 19.67 17.32 7.64
C SER A 188 18.92 16.01 7.90
N ALA A 189 17.67 15.90 7.45
CA ALA A 189 16.86 14.69 7.60
C ALA A 189 17.44 13.47 6.84
N CYS A 190 18.12 13.69 5.70
CA CYS A 190 18.73 12.62 4.89
C CYS A 190 20.22 12.40 5.20
N ALA A 191 20.73 12.87 6.35
CA ALA A 191 22.15 12.80 6.67
C ALA A 191 22.72 11.38 6.63
N GLU A 192 21.95 10.39 7.07
CA GLU A 192 22.32 8.95 7.08
C GLU A 192 22.53 8.38 5.67
N PHE A 193 21.96 8.99 4.64
CA PHE A 193 22.06 8.52 3.25
C PHE A 193 23.20 9.19 2.46
N LYS A 194 24.04 10.01 3.10
CA LYS A 194 25.19 10.62 2.45
C LYS A 194 26.20 9.55 2.03
N SER A 195 26.73 9.68 0.82
CA SER A 195 27.75 8.77 0.31
C SER A 195 29.09 9.02 0.99
N THR A 196 29.59 8.04 1.74
CA THR A 196 30.95 8.05 2.34
C THR A 196 32.07 8.03 1.30
N ALA A 197 31.76 7.68 0.04
CA ALA A 197 32.73 7.67 -1.05
C ALA A 197 33.17 9.08 -1.48
N LEU A 198 32.42 10.13 -1.11
CA LEU A 198 32.81 11.52 -1.32
C LEU A 198 33.61 12.11 -0.15
N GLU A 199 33.48 11.56 1.07
CA GLU A 199 34.29 11.98 2.22
C GLU A 199 35.70 11.37 2.20
N ARG A 200 35.89 10.20 1.57
CA ARG A 200 37.20 9.53 1.46
C ARG A 200 38.04 9.95 0.25
N ALA A 201 37.65 10.97 -0.51
CA ALA A 201 38.54 11.51 -1.52
C ALA A 201 39.57 12.40 -0.81
N PRO A 202 40.86 12.02 -0.71
CA PRO A 202 41.86 12.95 -0.24
C PRO A 202 41.87 14.14 -1.20
N THR A 203 41.80 15.35 -0.65
CA THR A 203 42.23 16.58 -1.32
C THR A 203 43.71 16.44 -1.63
N ARG A 204 44.05 15.73 -2.71
CA ARG A 204 45.38 15.86 -3.32
C ARG A 204 45.40 17.18 -4.06
N GLU A 205 46.00 18.19 -3.42
CA GLU A 205 46.55 19.33 -4.13
C GLU A 205 47.68 18.85 -5.04
N ASP A 206 47.33 18.34 -6.22
CA ASP A 206 48.32 18.13 -7.28
C ASP A 206 48.64 19.49 -7.92
N ARG A 207 49.58 20.23 -7.31
CA ARG A 207 50.36 21.25 -8.01
C ARG A 207 51.17 20.56 -9.11
N SER A 208 50.65 20.57 -10.34
CA SER A 208 51.48 20.36 -11.53
C SER A 208 50.91 21.14 -12.71
N ASP A 209 51.56 22.27 -13.02
CA ASP A 209 51.23 23.15 -14.13
C ASP A 209 51.72 22.54 -15.46
N SER A 210 50.84 21.80 -16.14
CA SER A 210 51.07 21.39 -17.53
C SER A 210 49.82 21.60 -18.38
N ILE A 211 49.91 22.59 -19.27
CA ILE A 211 48.86 23.04 -20.22
C ILE A 211 48.31 21.89 -21.08
N VAL A 212 49.14 20.87 -21.36
CA VAL A 212 48.79 19.75 -22.24
C VAL A 212 47.77 18.79 -21.60
N LYS A 213 47.79 18.63 -20.27
CA LYS A 213 46.79 17.80 -19.56
C LYS A 213 45.44 18.51 -19.34
N ALA A 214 45.40 19.83 -19.44
CA ALA A 214 44.17 20.61 -19.35
C ALA A 214 43.32 20.50 -20.63
N ALA A 215 43.97 20.45 -21.80
CA ALA A 215 43.27 20.38 -23.09
C ALA A 215 42.61 19.02 -23.38
N PHE A 216 43.14 17.91 -22.84
CA PHE A 216 42.66 16.54 -23.09
C PHE A 216 41.93 15.89 -21.91
N LYS A 217 41.63 16.63 -20.84
CA LYS A 217 40.63 16.17 -19.87
C LYS A 217 39.28 16.16 -20.57
N LYS A 218 38.89 15.01 -21.12
CA LYS A 218 37.47 14.67 -21.29
C LYS A 218 36.82 15.01 -19.95
N THR A 219 35.97 16.03 -19.94
CA THR A 219 35.17 16.39 -18.78
C THR A 219 34.40 15.14 -18.39
N LYS A 220 34.96 14.35 -17.46
CA LYS A 220 34.20 13.32 -16.75
C LYS A 220 33.18 14.14 -16.00
N VAL A 221 31.99 14.29 -16.57
CA VAL A 221 30.82 14.77 -15.86
C VAL A 221 30.61 13.75 -14.75
N GLN A 222 31.27 13.99 -13.62
CA GLN A 222 31.01 13.29 -12.38
C GLN A 222 29.61 13.74 -11.96
N LYS A 223 28.56 13.08 -12.45
CA LYS A 223 27.31 13.01 -11.69
C LYS A 223 27.52 12.04 -10.53
N ARG A 224 28.48 12.36 -9.64
CA ARG A 224 28.62 11.69 -8.34
C ARG A 224 27.53 12.29 -7.46
N SER A 225 26.46 11.55 -7.21
CA SER A 225 25.43 12.00 -6.27
C SER A 225 26.07 12.10 -4.87
N HIS A 226 25.73 13.16 -4.14
CA HIS A 226 26.12 13.33 -2.73
C HIS A 226 25.50 12.26 -1.81
N TYR A 227 24.57 11.46 -2.34
CA TYR A 227 23.78 10.46 -1.64
C TYR A 227 23.96 9.08 -2.27
N VAL A 228 23.83 8.04 -1.45
CA VAL A 228 23.71 6.64 -1.88
C VAL A 228 22.42 6.47 -2.69
N ASP A 229 22.35 5.45 -3.55
CA ASP A 229 21.10 5.10 -4.21
C ASP A 229 20.06 4.63 -3.18
N VAL A 230 18.99 5.40 -3.02
CA VAL A 230 17.90 5.16 -2.07
C VAL A 230 16.66 4.54 -2.74
N ALA A 231 16.80 3.99 -3.96
CA ALA A 231 15.70 3.31 -4.65
C ALA A 231 15.19 2.07 -3.89
N TYR A 232 16.03 1.46 -3.07
CA TYR A 232 15.68 0.30 -2.25
C TYR A 232 14.74 0.61 -1.07
N ILE A 233 14.53 1.89 -0.73
CA ILE A 233 13.66 2.28 0.38
C ILE A 233 12.20 2.23 -0.10
N PRO A 234 11.39 1.27 0.38
CA PRO A 234 10.02 1.12 -0.08
C PRO A 234 9.12 2.21 0.51
N PRO A 235 8.11 2.69 -0.23
CA PRO A 235 7.11 3.66 0.26
C PRO A 235 6.04 3.03 1.16
N THR A 236 5.98 1.69 1.25
CA THR A 236 4.99 0.95 2.02
C THR A 236 5.66 -0.05 2.94
N SER A 237 5.04 -0.30 4.10
CA SER A 237 5.44 -1.38 5.01
C SER A 237 4.68 -2.67 4.74
N ASN A 238 4.13 -2.86 3.53
CA ASN A 238 3.25 -3.98 3.21
C ASN A 238 3.97 -5.33 3.38
N GLU A 239 5.25 -5.40 3.01
CA GLU A 239 6.08 -6.60 3.20
C GLU A 239 6.30 -6.90 4.69
N CYS A 240 6.60 -5.87 5.49
CA CYS A 240 6.71 -6.00 6.94
C CYS A 240 5.39 -6.44 7.57
N GLU A 241 4.25 -5.88 7.17
CA GLU A 241 2.93 -6.26 7.67
C GLU A 241 2.58 -7.71 7.32
N ARG A 242 2.92 -8.16 6.10
CA ARG A 242 2.79 -9.57 5.69
C ARG A 242 3.69 -10.47 6.53
N PHE A 243 4.94 -10.07 6.77
CA PHE A 243 5.88 -10.77 7.64
C PHE A 243 5.35 -10.95 9.05
N PHE A 244 4.90 -9.88 9.70
CA PHE A 244 4.32 -9.97 11.04
C PHE A 244 3.02 -10.77 11.07
N SER A 245 2.22 -10.73 10.00
CA SER A 245 1.02 -11.56 9.88
C SER A 245 1.37 -13.05 9.80
N ALA A 246 2.39 -13.42 9.02
CA ALA A 246 2.90 -14.79 8.96
C ALA A 246 3.53 -15.23 10.30
N ALA A 247 4.31 -14.36 10.93
CA ALA A 247 4.90 -14.61 12.25
C ALA A 247 3.83 -14.89 13.30
N LYS A 248 2.70 -14.16 13.26
CA LYS A 248 1.56 -14.40 14.15
C LYS A 248 0.93 -15.79 13.97
N LEU A 249 0.98 -16.38 12.77
CA LEU A 249 0.50 -17.75 12.54
C LEU A 249 1.48 -18.79 13.11
N VAL A 250 2.78 -18.50 13.08
CA VAL A 250 3.82 -19.37 13.68
C VAL A 250 3.78 -19.28 15.21
N LEU A 251 3.64 -18.07 15.76
CA LEU A 251 3.50 -17.79 17.20
C LEU A 251 2.03 -17.87 17.64
N SER A 252 1.40 -19.02 17.44
CA SER A 252 0.03 -19.27 17.86
C SER A 252 -0.07 -19.45 19.38
N ASP A 253 -1.30 -19.44 19.92
CA ASP A 253 -1.55 -19.67 21.35
C ASP A 253 -0.98 -21.01 21.85
N LEU A 254 -0.94 -22.02 20.97
CA LEU A 254 -0.39 -23.35 21.25
C LEU A 254 1.16 -23.40 21.16
N ARG A 255 1.80 -22.36 20.62
CA ARG A 255 3.25 -22.27 20.41
C ARG A 255 3.88 -21.10 21.17
N LYS A 256 3.21 -20.57 22.21
CA LYS A 256 3.70 -19.46 23.03
C LYS A 256 5.04 -19.71 23.72
N SER A 257 5.42 -20.97 23.93
CA SER A 257 6.71 -21.37 24.51
C SER A 257 7.88 -21.36 23.52
N ILE A 258 7.65 -21.03 22.23
CA ILE A 258 8.73 -20.92 21.26
C ILE A 258 9.66 -19.76 21.64
N SER A 259 10.94 -20.05 21.78
CA SER A 259 11.95 -19.02 22.06
C SER A 259 12.04 -18.04 20.88
N PRO A 260 12.33 -16.74 21.12
CA PRO A 260 12.51 -15.75 20.06
C PRO A 260 13.50 -16.18 18.96
N THR A 261 14.63 -16.80 19.33
CA THR A 261 15.64 -17.29 18.39
C THR A 261 15.09 -18.36 17.44
N LYS A 262 14.32 -19.32 17.96
CA LYS A 262 13.66 -20.35 17.13
C LYS A 262 12.61 -19.73 16.20
N LEU A 263 11.85 -18.76 16.69
CA LEU A 263 10.89 -18.04 15.85
C LEU A 263 11.61 -17.32 14.71
N GLU A 264 12.69 -16.60 15.00
CA GLU A 264 13.53 -15.92 14.01
C GLU A 264 14.07 -16.89 12.96
N MET A 265 14.63 -18.02 13.38
CA MET A 265 15.12 -19.06 12.46
C MET A 265 14.01 -19.59 11.55
N LEU A 266 12.83 -19.91 12.09
CA LEU A 266 11.69 -20.38 11.30
C LEU A 266 11.24 -19.34 10.28
N MET A 267 11.12 -18.08 10.70
CA MET A 267 10.70 -16.99 9.83
C MET A 267 11.74 -16.72 8.73
N CYS A 268 13.03 -16.77 9.07
CA CYS A 268 14.13 -16.61 8.13
C CYS A 268 14.10 -17.70 7.04
N LEU A 269 13.97 -18.97 7.44
CA LEU A 269 13.85 -20.08 6.48
C LEU A 269 12.59 -19.94 5.62
N GLN A 270 11.45 -19.60 6.22
CA GLN A 270 10.19 -19.49 5.49
C GLN A 270 10.20 -18.38 4.43
N TYR A 271 10.76 -17.21 4.76
CA TYR A 271 10.77 -16.07 3.84
C TYR A 271 11.86 -16.18 2.76
N ASN A 272 12.97 -16.83 3.07
CA ASN A 272 14.07 -17.04 2.13
C ASN A 272 13.98 -18.41 1.43
N ARG A 273 12.77 -18.95 1.22
CA ARG A 273 12.56 -20.28 0.63
C ARG A 273 13.17 -20.44 -0.78
N GLU A 274 13.36 -19.33 -1.48
CA GLU A 274 14.04 -19.30 -2.78
C GLU A 274 15.57 -19.49 -2.68
N LEU A 275 16.16 -19.26 -1.51
CA LEU A 275 17.60 -19.35 -1.26
C LEU A 275 18.05 -20.74 -0.79
N TRP A 276 17.12 -21.67 -0.56
CA TRP A 276 17.44 -23.02 -0.11
C TRP A 276 16.45 -24.05 -0.62
N ASP A 277 16.96 -25.24 -0.89
CA ASP A 277 16.19 -26.40 -1.31
C ASP A 277 16.60 -27.64 -0.50
N VAL A 278 16.01 -28.78 -0.83
CA VAL A 278 16.30 -30.05 -0.14
C VAL A 278 17.79 -30.42 -0.27
N SER A 279 18.42 -30.11 -1.41
CA SER A 279 19.86 -30.35 -1.61
C SER A 279 20.71 -29.50 -0.68
N THR A 280 20.38 -28.21 -0.55
CA THR A 280 21.06 -27.27 0.35
C THR A 280 20.97 -27.74 1.80
N VAL A 281 19.80 -28.20 2.22
CA VAL A 281 19.58 -28.73 3.58
C VAL A 281 20.40 -30.00 3.82
N GLU A 282 20.43 -30.92 2.87
CA GLU A 282 21.19 -32.17 3.00
C GLU A 282 22.71 -31.90 3.02
N GLN A 283 23.20 -30.96 2.22
CA GLN A 283 24.59 -30.51 2.25
C GLN A 283 24.95 -29.94 3.63
N VAL A 284 24.12 -29.07 4.20
CA VAL A 284 24.35 -28.50 5.53
C VAL A 284 24.30 -29.60 6.60
N ARG A 285 23.33 -30.51 6.53
CA ARG A 285 23.21 -31.65 7.45
C ARG A 285 24.45 -32.55 7.41
N SER A 286 24.98 -32.85 6.23
CA SER A 286 26.19 -33.66 6.07
C SER A 286 27.44 -33.01 6.71
N ARG A 287 27.50 -31.67 6.74
CA ARG A 287 28.60 -30.89 7.33
C ARG A 287 28.50 -30.76 8.85
N ILE A 288 27.28 -30.78 9.40
CA ILE A 288 27.04 -30.64 10.84
C ILE A 288 27.30 -31.96 11.58
N GLY A 289 27.35 -33.09 10.86
CA GLY A 289 27.48 -34.43 11.45
C GLY A 289 26.17 -34.90 12.07
N ALA A 290 26.00 -36.22 12.22
CA ALA A 290 24.85 -36.76 12.91
C ALA A 290 24.95 -36.42 14.40
N ASN A 291 24.00 -35.62 14.91
CA ASN A 291 23.72 -35.54 16.35
C ASN A 291 23.17 -36.88 16.84
#